data_AF-A0A1Y5DZP3-F1
#
_entry.id   AF-A0A1Y5DZP3-F1
#
_cell.length_a   1.000
_cell.length_b   1.000
_cell.length_c   1.000
_cell.angle_alpha   90.00
_cell.angle_beta   90.00
_cell.angle_gamma   90.00
#
_symmetry.space_group_name_H-M   'P 1'
#
loop_
_entity.id
_entity.type
_entity.pdbx_description
1 polymer ?
#
loop_
_entity_poly.entity_id
_entity_poly.type
_entity_poly.pdbx_seq_one_letter_code
_entity_poly.pdbx_strand_id
1 'polypeptide(L)'
;MVGRPKGQPKTGGRKKGSLNRINGNIKKEIQDAFFEAGGKDYLLTLSKTDPRAFLSLVGKVIPTEIKAEIKSSELSVLMERINEQSKILG
;
A
#
# COMPACT_ATOMS: atom_id res chain seq x y z
N MET A 1 -13.33 32.40 27.83
CA MET A 1 -12.24 31.80 27.03
C MET A 1 -12.10 32.59 25.73
N VAL A 2 -10.97 33.23 25.50
CA VAL A 2 -10.69 33.99 24.26
C VAL A 2 -10.37 32.99 23.14
N GLY A 3 -11.01 33.13 21.98
CA GLY A 3 -10.77 32.28 20.81
C GLY A 3 -9.33 32.37 20.29
N ARG A 4 -8.86 31.32 19.61
CA ARG A 4 -7.48 31.26 19.08
C ARG A 4 -7.21 32.46 18.14
N PRO A 5 -6.06 33.15 18.27
CA PRO A 5 -5.74 34.31 17.43
C PRO A 5 -5.75 33.96 15.94
N LYS A 6 -6.27 34.90 15.13
CA LYS A 6 -6.42 34.78 13.67
C LYS A 6 -5.03 34.70 13.01
N GLY A 7 -4.84 33.78 12.06
CA GLY A 7 -3.59 33.62 11.30
C GLY A 7 -2.69 32.46 11.73
N GLN A 8 -3.04 31.72 12.78
CA GLN A 8 -2.30 30.52 13.18
C GLN A 8 -2.65 29.31 12.28
N PRO A 9 -1.66 28.53 11.81
CA PRO A 9 -1.93 27.30 11.07
C PRO A 9 -2.73 26.32 11.94
N LYS A 10 -3.69 25.62 11.34
CA LYS A 10 -4.49 24.60 12.04
C LYS A 10 -3.57 23.47 12.51
N THR A 11 -3.30 23.39 13.81
CA THR A 11 -2.49 22.33 14.42
C THR A 11 -3.30 21.05 14.71
N GLY A 12 -4.59 21.02 14.36
CA GLY A 12 -5.50 19.93 14.68
C GLY A 12 -6.48 19.61 13.55
N GLY A 13 -6.86 18.33 13.47
CA GLY A 13 -7.74 17.78 12.44
C GLY A 13 -7.29 16.37 12.04
N ARG A 14 -8.21 15.56 11.53
CA ARG A 14 -7.85 14.25 10.95
C ARG A 14 -6.90 14.46 9.77
N LYS A 15 -5.83 13.67 9.71
CA LYS A 15 -4.90 13.66 8.56
C LYS A 15 -5.70 13.41 7.28
N LYS A 16 -5.45 14.20 6.23
CA LYS A 16 -6.06 14.02 4.92
C LYS A 16 -5.78 12.59 4.43
N GLY A 17 -6.83 11.86 4.07
CA GLY A 17 -6.72 10.45 3.65
C GLY A 17 -6.72 9.41 4.79
N SER A 18 -6.83 9.83 6.06
CA SER A 18 -7.05 8.87 7.15
C SER A 18 -8.40 8.17 7.01
N LEU A 19 -8.41 6.86 7.23
CA LEU A 19 -9.61 6.04 7.06
C LEU A 19 -10.73 6.53 8.00
N ASN A 20 -11.92 6.76 7.45
CA ASN A 20 -13.09 7.05 8.27
C ASN A 20 -13.47 5.80 9.08
N ARG A 21 -14.01 5.96 10.30
CA ARG A 21 -14.41 4.83 11.16
C ARG A 21 -15.38 3.89 10.43
N ILE A 22 -16.34 4.47 9.70
CA ILE A 22 -17.33 3.74 8.89
C ILE A 22 -16.62 2.86 7.84
N ASN A 23 -15.70 3.45 7.07
CA ASN A 23 -14.97 2.73 6.03
C ASN A 23 -14.05 1.63 6.61
N GLY A 24 -13.48 1.87 7.79
CA GLY A 24 -12.69 0.88 8.52
C GLY A 24 -13.51 -0.31 9.00
N ASN A 25 -14.70 -0.06 9.55
CA ASN A 25 -15.60 -1.10 10.04
C ASN A 25 -16.10 -1.97 8.88
N ILE A 26 -16.53 -1.37 7.76
CA ILE A 26 -16.99 -2.14 6.59
C ILE A 26 -15.88 -3.03 6.03
N LYS A 27 -14.63 -2.53 5.95
CA LYS A 27 -13.50 -3.35 5.49
C LYS A 27 -13.27 -4.56 6.40
N LYS A 28 -13.42 -4.36 7.71
CA LYS A 28 -13.30 -5.43 8.70
C LYS A 28 -14.45 -6.44 8.57
N GLU A 29 -15.69 -5.99 8.48
CA GLU A 29 -16.86 -6.84 8.31
C GLU A 29 -16.77 -7.69 7.02
N ILE A 30 -16.31 -7.12 5.91
CA ILE A 30 -16.06 -7.86 4.66
C ILE A 30 -14.96 -8.92 4.87
N GLN A 31 -13.91 -8.59 5.62
CA GLN A 31 -12.82 -9.52 5.91
C GLN A 31 -13.29 -10.68 6.80
N ASP A 32 -14.09 -10.38 7.83
CA ASP A 32 -14.64 -11.38 8.74
C ASP A 32 -15.60 -12.32 7.97
N ALA A 33 -16.51 -11.77 7.16
CA ALA A 33 -17.41 -12.54 6.29
C ALA A 33 -16.65 -13.42 5.28
N PHE A 34 -15.52 -12.94 4.74
CA PHE A 34 -14.68 -13.73 3.85
C PHE A 34 -14.07 -14.94 4.56
N PHE A 35 -13.61 -14.78 5.81
CA PHE A 35 -13.10 -15.89 6.60
C PHE A 35 -14.21 -16.89 6.96
N GLU A 36 -15.39 -16.41 7.33
CA GLU A 36 -16.57 -17.26 7.59
C GLU A 36 -17.02 -18.04 6.35
N ALA A 37 -16.89 -17.45 5.16
CA ALA A 37 -17.19 -18.13 3.89
C ALA A 37 -16.18 -19.22 3.50
N GLY A 38 -15.12 -19.42 4.28
CA GLY A 38 -14.07 -20.43 4.05
C GLY A 38 -12.74 -19.87 3.54
N GLY A 39 -12.63 -18.55 3.39
CA GLY A 39 -11.38 -17.84 3.12
C GLY A 39 -10.59 -18.40 1.93
N LYS A 40 -9.44 -19.01 2.22
CA LYS A 40 -8.57 -19.61 1.18
C LYS A 40 -9.27 -20.73 0.42
N ASP A 41 -10.00 -21.59 1.10
CA ASP A 41 -10.63 -22.76 0.47
C ASP A 41 -11.80 -22.34 -0.42
N TYR A 42 -12.47 -21.24 -0.06
CA TYR A 42 -13.43 -20.57 -0.93
C TYR A 42 -12.76 -20.10 -2.23
N LEU A 43 -11.61 -19.42 -2.15
CA LEU A 43 -10.87 -19.00 -3.35
C LEU A 43 -10.37 -20.18 -4.19
N LEU A 44 -9.94 -21.27 -3.55
CA LEU A 44 -9.52 -22.48 -4.26
C LEU A 44 -10.69 -23.10 -5.02
N THR A 45 -11.86 -23.16 -4.39
CA THR A 45 -13.09 -23.65 -5.03
C THR A 45 -13.49 -22.73 -6.18
N LEU A 46 -13.49 -21.41 -5.96
CA LEU A 46 -13.82 -20.40 -6.96
C LEU A 46 -12.90 -20.47 -8.19
N SER A 47 -11.60 -20.73 -7.99
CA SER A 47 -10.65 -20.88 -9.10
C SER A 47 -10.98 -22.05 -10.05
N LYS A 48 -11.73 -23.05 -9.57
CA LYS A 48 -12.17 -24.21 -10.35
C LYS A 48 -13.58 -24.02 -10.90
N THR A 49 -14.49 -23.44 -10.13
CA THR A 49 -15.92 -23.31 -10.49
C THR A 49 -16.22 -22.08 -11.34
N ASP A 50 -15.58 -20.95 -11.03
CA ASP A 50 -15.65 -19.71 -11.82
C ASP A 50 -14.26 -19.04 -11.91
N PRO A 51 -13.41 -19.52 -12.84
CA PRO A 51 -12.08 -18.96 -13.06
C PRO A 51 -12.10 -17.48 -13.42
N ARG A 52 -13.18 -16.97 -14.05
CA ARG A 52 -13.26 -15.57 -14.47
C ARG A 52 -13.43 -14.64 -13.27
N ALA A 53 -14.29 -15.00 -12.32
CA ALA A 53 -14.42 -14.27 -11.06
C ALA A 53 -13.10 -14.30 -10.27
N PHE A 54 -12.44 -15.45 -10.19
CA PHE A 54 -11.15 -15.59 -9.52
C PHE A 54 -10.06 -14.69 -10.17
N LEU A 55 -9.90 -14.73 -11.49
CA LEU A 55 -8.91 -13.89 -12.20
C LEU A 55 -9.19 -12.39 -12.03
N SER A 56 -10.45 -11.99 -11.96
CA SER A 56 -10.83 -10.59 -11.67
C SER A 56 -10.37 -10.15 -10.28
N LEU A 57 -10.49 -11.01 -9.26
CA LEU A 57 -9.96 -10.74 -7.92
C LEU A 57 -8.43 -10.66 -7.92
N VAL A 58 -7.76 -11.59 -8.61
CA VAL A 58 -6.29 -11.58 -8.74
C VAL A 58 -5.81 -10.27 -9.35
N GLY A 59 -6.45 -9.80 -10.43
CA GLY A 59 -6.10 -8.52 -11.07
C GLY A 59 -6.27 -7.29 -10.17
N LYS A 60 -7.16 -7.35 -9.17
CA LYS A 60 -7.34 -6.25 -8.19
C LYS A 60 -6.29 -6.25 -7.08
N VAL A 61 -5.66 -7.40 -6.80
CA VAL A 61 -4.66 -7.54 -5.72
C VAL A 61 -3.25 -7.28 -6.24
N ILE A 62 -2.98 -7.58 -7.51
CA ILE A 62 -1.68 -7.31 -8.12
C ILE A 62 -1.45 -5.79 -8.22
N PRO A 63 -0.35 -5.25 -7.66
CA PRO A 63 -0.01 -3.84 -7.83
C PRO A 63 0.20 -3.50 -9.30
N THR A 64 -0.49 -2.48 -9.81
CA THR A 64 -0.33 -2.02 -11.20
C THR A 64 0.93 -1.17 -11.40
N GLU A 65 1.46 -0.60 -10.33
CA GLU A 65 2.67 0.23 -10.33
C GLU A 65 3.63 -0.28 -9.26
N ILE A 66 4.84 -0.68 -9.67
CA ILE A 66 5.94 -0.93 -8.74
C ILE A 66 6.60 0.42 -8.49
N LYS A 67 6.24 1.08 -7.39
CA LYS A 67 6.95 2.27 -6.92
C LYS A 67 8.27 1.83 -6.29
N ALA A 68 9.32 1.82 -7.09
CA ALA A 68 10.68 1.70 -6.57
C ALA A 68 11.05 3.03 -5.89
N GLU A 69 10.91 3.09 -4.57
CA GLU A 69 11.49 4.16 -3.76
C GLU A 69 13.00 3.93 -3.69
N ILE A 70 13.72 4.49 -4.66
CA ILE A 70 15.18 4.51 -4.59
C ILE A 70 15.56 5.53 -3.51
N LYS A 71 16.03 5.04 -2.37
CA LYS A 71 16.58 5.91 -1.33
C LYS A 71 17.84 6.56 -1.88
N SER A 72 17.91 7.89 -1.84
CA SER A 72 19.05 8.65 -2.36
C SER A 72 20.40 8.21 -1.76
N SER A 73 20.39 7.68 -0.53
CA SER A 73 21.56 7.11 0.15
C SER A 73 22.10 5.84 -0.53
N GLU A 74 21.27 5.09 -1.25
CA GLU A 74 21.68 3.86 -1.94
C GLU A 74 22.35 4.19 -3.29
N LEU A 75 21.93 5.29 -3.92
CA LEU A 75 22.53 5.79 -5.16
C LEU A 75 23.94 6.32 -4.96
N SER A 76 24.21 6.98 -3.83
CA SER A 76 25.57 7.47 -3.52
C SER A 76 26.56 6.31 -3.39
N VAL A 77 26.17 5.22 -2.73
CA VAL A 77 27.03 4.04 -2.54
C VAL A 77 27.27 3.30 -3.86
N LEU A 78 26.26 3.22 -4.74
CA LEU A 78 26.41 2.64 -6.08
C LEU A 78 27.34 3.47 -6.96
N MET A 79 27.21 4.80 -6.93
CA MET A 79 28.07 5.70 -7.69
C MET A 79 29.53 5.64 -7.24
N GLU A 80 29.77 5.53 -5.92
CA GLU A 80 31.11 5.37 -5.37
C GLU A 80 31.76 4.06 -5.83
N ARG A 81 31.02 2.94 -5.80
CA ARG A 81 31.49 1.63 -6.28
C ARG A 81 31.80 1.61 -7.78
N ILE A 82 31.00 2.28 -8.60
CA ILE A 82 31.24 2.36 -10.06
C ILE A 82 32.54 3.13 -10.36
N ASN A 83 32.79 4.20 -9.60
CA ASN A 83 34.00 5.00 -9.75
C ASN A 83 35.26 4.22 -9.34
N GLU A 84 35.19 3.41 -8.28
CA GLU A 84 36.28 2.53 -7.86
C GLU A 84 36.60 1.45 -8.90
N GLN A 85 35.59 0.81 -9.48
CA GLN A 85 35.81 -0.20 -10.54
C GLN A 85 36.44 0.40 -11.80
N SER A 86 36.06 1.62 -12.17
CA SER A 86 36.64 2.32 -13.33
C SER A 86 38.12 2.66 -13.12
N LYS A 87 38.54 2.88 -11.86
CA LYS A 87 39.93 3.17 -11.48
C LYS A 87 40.83 1.92 -11.44
N ILE A 88 40.25 0.73 -11.37
CA ILE A 88 40.98 -0.55 -11.38
C ILE A 88 41.21 -1.06 -12.82
N LEU A 89 40.34 -0.65 -13.75
CA LEU A 89 40.35 -1.09 -15.15
C LEU A 89 41.04 -0.11 -16.12
N GLY A 90 41.47 1.07 -15.65
CA GLY A 90 42.30 2.02 -16.40
C GLY A 90 43.70 2.10 -15.80
#